data_AF-A0A920I7A7-F1
#
_entry.id   AF-A0A920I7A7-F1
#
_cell.length_a   1.000
_cell.length_b   1.000
_cell.length_c   1.000
_cell.angle_alpha   90.00
_cell.angle_beta   90.00
_cell.angle_gamma   90.00
#
_symmetry.space_group_name_H-M   'P 1'
#
loop_
_entity.id
_entity.type
_entity.pdbx_description
1 polymer ?
#
loop_
_entity_poly.entity_id
_entity_poly.type
_entity_poly.pdbx_seq_one_letter_code
_entity_poly.pdbx_strand_id
1 'polypeptide(L)'
;MSLLHISDIPVGGDSPLLLIAGPCQVEGRDHALMCAERLSAMARDVGMGFVYKSSYDKANRTSANAARGVGMEEGLRIFEAVKDAFGCPVLSDVHLPNNARRPPK
;
A
#
# COMPACT_ATOMS: atom_id res chain seq x y z
N MET A 1 -18.71 3.29 19.48
CA MET A 1 -17.49 3.48 18.66
C MET A 1 -17.79 3.01 17.25
N SER A 2 -17.39 3.73 16.21
CA SER A 2 -17.65 3.32 14.82
C SER A 2 -16.68 2.22 14.39
N LEU A 3 -17.20 1.18 13.73
CA LEU A 3 -16.43 0.09 13.15
C LEU A 3 -16.38 0.27 11.63
N LEU A 4 -15.18 0.24 11.05
CA LEU A 4 -14.92 0.26 9.62
C LEU A 4 -14.27 -1.06 9.21
N HIS A 5 -14.56 -1.56 8.01
CA HIS A 5 -13.85 -2.71 7.45
C HIS A 5 -12.99 -2.27 6.27
N ILE A 6 -11.71 -2.64 6.30
CA ILE A 6 -10.81 -2.56 5.14
C ILE A 6 -10.62 -3.98 4.64
N SER A 7 -11.30 -4.33 3.56
CA SER A 7 -11.52 -5.73 3.17
C SER A 7 -12.19 -6.50 4.32
N ASP A 8 -11.53 -7.53 4.85
CA ASP A 8 -11.96 -8.36 5.98
C ASP A 8 -11.39 -7.88 7.34
N ILE A 9 -10.61 -6.79 7.35
CA ILE A 9 -9.94 -6.28 8.56
C ILE A 9 -10.85 -5.27 9.29
N PRO A 10 -11.30 -5.54 10.53
CA PRO A 10 -12.04 -4.58 11.34
C PRO A 10 -11.12 -3.49 11.92
N VAL A 11 -11.57 -2.24 11.88
CA VAL A 11 -10.83 -1.06 12.33
C VAL A 11 -11.71 -0.20 13.23
N GLY A 12 -11.22 0.11 14.43
CA GLY A 12 -11.91 0.90 15.44
C GLY A 12 -12.55 0.04 16.54
N GLY A 13 -13.20 0.71 17.50
CA GLY A 13 -13.68 0.06 18.73
C GLY A 13 -12.54 -0.60 19.49
N ASP A 14 -12.76 -1.84 19.91
CA ASP A 14 -11.78 -2.67 20.63
C ASP A 14 -11.00 -3.63 19.69
N SER A 15 -11.01 -3.36 18.37
CA SER A 15 -10.27 -4.17 17.40
C SER A 15 -8.76 -4.02 17.60
N PRO A 16 -7.95 -5.04 17.27
CA PRO A 16 -6.49 -4.91 17.27
C PRO A 16 -6.01 -3.74 16.40
N LEU A 17 -4.82 -3.22 16.74
CA LEU A 17 -4.21 -2.14 15.95
C LEU A 17 -4.03 -2.59 14.49
N LEU A 18 -4.38 -1.72 13.54
CA LEU A 18 -4.09 -1.91 12.13
C LEU A 18 -2.76 -1.24 11.78
N LEU A 19 -1.80 -2.02 11.30
CA LEU A 19 -0.54 -1.50 10.76
C LEU A 19 -0.69 -1.15 9.27
N ILE A 20 -0.50 0.13 8.94
CA ILE A 20 -0.34 0.59 7.56
C ILE A 20 1.14 0.89 7.34
N ALA A 21 1.85 0.03 6.62
CA ALA A 21 3.30 0.14 6.48
C ALA A 21 3.84 -0.38 5.14
N GLY A 22 5.02 0.13 4.78
CA GLY A 22 5.77 -0.21 3.58
C GLY A 22 6.80 0.89 3.27
N PRO A 23 7.61 0.73 2.21
CA PRO A 23 8.57 1.76 1.83
C PRO A 23 7.84 3.05 1.40
N CYS A 24 8.53 4.19 1.58
CA CYS A 24 7.97 5.52 1.28
C CYS A 24 7.47 5.63 -0.17
N GLN A 25 8.16 4.96 -1.09
CA GLN A 25 7.91 4.93 -2.51
C GLN A 25 8.16 3.52 -3.05
N VAL A 26 7.49 3.14 -4.14
CA VAL A 26 7.78 1.90 -4.86
C VAL A 26 9.11 2.05 -5.61
N GLU A 27 10.10 1.25 -5.22
CA GLU A 27 11.44 1.25 -5.82
C GLU A 27 11.62 0.10 -6.84
N GLY A 28 10.74 -0.89 -6.81
CA GLY A 28 10.74 -2.04 -7.72
C GLY A 28 9.90 -3.19 -7.17
N ARG A 29 9.56 -4.17 -8.03
CA ARG A 29 8.71 -5.31 -7.68
C ARG A 29 9.31 -6.15 -6.55
N ASP A 30 10.57 -6.56 -6.68
CA ASP A 30 11.19 -7.47 -5.71
C ASP A 30 11.36 -6.80 -4.34
N HIS A 31 11.68 -5.50 -4.31
CA HIS A 31 11.73 -4.72 -3.08
C HIS A 31 10.36 -4.65 -2.40
N ALA A 32 9.30 -4.39 -3.17
CA ALA A 32 7.94 -4.34 -2.64
C ALA A 32 7.49 -5.69 -2.06
N LEU A 33 7.77 -6.79 -2.77
CA LEU A 33 7.43 -8.14 -2.29
C LEU A 33 8.19 -8.50 -1.02
N MET A 34 9.50 -8.22 -0.96
CA MET A 34 10.33 -8.44 0.23
C MET A 34 9.81 -7.64 1.45
N CYS A 35 9.45 -6.38 1.25
CA CYS A 35 8.88 -5.56 2.32
C CYS A 35 7.52 -6.10 2.79
N ALA A 36 6.63 -6.43 1.85
CA ALA A 36 5.30 -6.95 2.16
C ALA A 36 5.35 -8.27 2.92
N GLU A 37 6.22 -9.20 2.52
CA GLU A 37 6.44 -10.47 3.20
C GLU A 37 6.84 -10.25 4.67
N ARG A 38 7.90 -9.46 4.90
CA ARG A 38 8.43 -9.24 6.25
C ARG A 38 7.45 -8.50 7.14
N LEU A 39 6.83 -7.43 6.64
CA LEU A 39 5.90 -6.61 7.43
C LEU A 39 4.61 -7.37 7.76
N SER A 40 4.07 -8.13 6.80
CA SER A 40 2.86 -8.92 7.04
C SER A 40 3.10 -10.04 8.06
N ALA A 41 4.26 -10.73 7.99
CA ALA A 41 4.65 -11.72 8.99
C ALA A 41 4.77 -11.10 10.38
N MET A 42 5.48 -9.97 10.52
CA MET A 42 5.64 -9.27 11.80
C MET A 42 4.31 -8.81 12.38
N ALA A 43 3.42 -8.23 11.55
CA ALA A 43 2.10 -7.80 11.99
C ALA A 43 1.26 -8.97 12.51
N ARG A 44 1.26 -10.10 11.79
CA ARG A 44 0.57 -11.33 12.19
C ARG A 44 1.10 -11.87 13.52
N ASP A 45 2.41 -11.90 13.70
CA ASP A 45 3.06 -12.46 14.89
C ASP A 45 2.68 -11.69 16.18
N VAL A 46 2.35 -10.40 16.05
CA VAL A 46 1.87 -9.56 17.17
C VAL A 46 0.35 -9.37 17.20
N GLY A 47 -0.40 -10.08 16.34
CA GLY A 47 -1.86 -10.04 16.30
C GLY A 47 -2.47 -8.75 15.73
N MET A 48 -1.71 -8.01 14.91
CA MET A 48 -2.17 -6.80 14.24
C MET A 48 -2.73 -7.10 12.83
N GLY A 49 -3.70 -6.29 12.40
CA GLY A 49 -4.08 -6.25 10.98
C GLY A 49 -2.98 -5.55 10.16
N PHE A 50 -2.94 -5.79 8.85
CA PHE A 50 -1.91 -5.22 7.97
C PHE A 50 -2.47 -4.68 6.65
N VAL A 51 -2.02 -3.50 6.24
CA VAL A 51 -2.19 -2.91 4.92
C VAL A 51 -0.82 -2.51 4.39
N TYR A 52 -0.45 -3.02 3.23
CA TYR A 52 0.78 -2.61 2.56
C TYR A 52 0.62 -1.19 1.99
N LYS A 53 1.59 -0.30 2.25
CA LYS A 53 1.55 1.09 1.75
C LYS A 53 2.85 1.51 1.09
N SER A 54 2.75 2.02 -0.14
CA SER A 54 3.81 2.78 -0.82
C SER A 54 3.23 3.79 -1.80
N SER A 55 4.00 4.82 -2.14
CA SER A 55 3.62 5.77 -3.19
C SER A 55 4.22 5.35 -4.54
N TYR A 56 3.42 5.31 -5.61
CA TYR A 56 3.95 5.11 -6.98
C TYR A 56 4.51 6.39 -7.60
N ASP A 57 4.06 7.55 -7.11
CA ASP A 57 4.46 8.88 -7.55
C ASP A 57 4.68 9.81 -6.33
N LYS A 58 5.78 10.56 -6.35
CA LYS A 58 6.06 11.63 -5.38
C LYS A 58 5.89 12.98 -6.09
N ALA A 59 4.66 13.48 -6.13
CA ALA A 59 4.31 14.72 -6.83
C ALA A 59 4.85 16.01 -6.17
N ASN A 60 5.42 15.92 -4.97
CA ASN A 60 5.84 17.04 -4.14
C ASN A 60 7.38 17.10 -3.94
N ARG A 61 8.16 16.76 -4.97
CA ARG A 61 9.62 16.90 -4.91
C ARG A 61 10.02 18.37 -5.00
N THR A 62 11.06 18.73 -4.24
CA THR A 62 11.62 20.10 -4.23
C THR A 62 12.30 20.48 -5.55
N SER A 63 12.80 19.49 -6.31
CA SER A 63 13.40 19.68 -7.63
C SER A 63 12.55 19.01 -8.71
N ALA A 64 12.30 19.73 -9.81
CA ALA A 64 11.53 19.23 -10.94
C ALA A 64 12.19 18.03 -11.64
N ASN A 65 13.53 17.93 -11.57
CA ASN A 65 14.30 16.86 -12.22
C ASN A 65 14.50 15.63 -11.32
N ALA A 66 13.94 15.64 -10.11
CA ALA A 66 14.10 14.53 -9.18
C ALA A 66 13.24 13.33 -9.60
N ALA A 67 13.78 12.11 -9.49
CA ALA A 67 13.05 10.89 -9.83
C ALA A 67 11.76 10.77 -9.01
N ARG A 68 10.61 10.64 -9.67
CA ARG A 68 9.28 10.66 -9.03
C ARG A 68 8.69 9.29 -8.73
N GLY A 69 9.39 8.22 -9.08
CA GLY A 69 8.97 6.83 -8.84
C GLY A 69 8.72 6.08 -10.14
N VAL A 70 8.13 4.90 -10.01
CA VAL A 70 7.80 4.01 -11.14
C VAL A 70 6.59 4.49 -11.95
N GLY A 71 5.79 5.42 -11.40
CA GLY A 71 4.57 5.90 -12.04
C GLY A 71 3.36 4.98 -11.83
N MET A 72 2.17 5.44 -12.22
CA MET A 72 0.91 4.80 -11.85
C MET A 72 0.74 3.40 -12.45
N GLU A 73 0.99 3.22 -13.76
CA GLU A 73 0.78 1.92 -14.41
C GLU A 73 1.64 0.81 -13.80
N GLU A 74 2.94 1.05 -13.66
CA GLU A 74 3.86 0.07 -13.08
C GLU A 74 3.63 -0.09 -11.58
N GLY A 75 3.32 1.00 -10.87
CA GLY A 75 2.95 0.94 -9.45
C GLY A 75 1.73 0.04 -9.20
N LEU A 76 0.70 0.13 -10.05
CA LEU A 76 -0.49 -0.71 -9.95
C LEU A 76 -0.17 -2.20 -10.22
N ARG A 77 0.68 -2.52 -11.21
CA ARG A 77 1.12 -3.91 -11.45
C ARG A 77 1.89 -4.48 -10.26
N ILE A 78 2.74 -3.67 -9.64
CA ILE A 78 3.49 -4.10 -8.44
C ILE A 78 2.54 -4.30 -7.26
N PHE A 79 1.54 -3.44 -7.08
CA PHE A 79 0.54 -3.61 -6.02
C PHE A 79 -0.34 -4.85 -6.24
N GLU A 80 -0.69 -5.17 -7.48
CA GLU A 80 -1.38 -6.42 -7.82
C GLU A 80 -0.53 -7.63 -7.44
N ALA A 81 0.76 -7.65 -7.79
CA ALA A 81 1.68 -8.71 -7.37
C ALA A 81 1.78 -8.87 -5.84
N VAL A 82 1.79 -7.76 -5.09
CA VAL A 82 1.78 -7.80 -3.61
C VAL A 82 0.47 -8.41 -3.09
N LYS A 83 -0.69 -7.99 -3.63
CA LYS A 83 -1.99 -8.54 -3.24
C LYS A 83 -2.07 -10.04 -3.53
N ASP A 84 -1.63 -10.47 -4.71
CA ASP A 84 -1.71 -11.86 -5.14
C ASP A 84 -0.80 -12.77 -4.29
N ALA A 85 0.38 -12.26 -3.92
CA ALA A 85 1.35 -13.03 -3.13
C ALA A 85 0.96 -13.14 -1.65
N PHE A 86 0.40 -12.09 -1.05
CA PHE A 86 0.24 -12.01 0.42
C PHE A 86 -1.21 -11.84 0.89
N GLY A 87 -2.16 -11.65 -0.02
CA GLY A 87 -3.58 -11.48 0.31
C GLY A 87 -3.90 -10.20 1.10
N CYS A 88 -2.94 -9.30 1.30
CA CYS A 88 -3.15 -8.09 2.10
C CYS A 88 -3.73 -6.95 1.25
N PRO A 89 -4.54 -6.05 1.84
CA PRO A 89 -4.94 -4.82 1.18
C PRO A 89 -3.72 -3.92 0.89
N VAL A 90 -3.81 -3.12 -0.17
CA VAL A 90 -2.79 -2.14 -0.57
C VAL A 90 -3.34 -0.72 -0.51
N LEU A 91 -2.48 0.23 -0.17
CA LEU A 91 -2.80 1.65 -0.08
C LEU A 91 -1.73 2.48 -0.81
N SER A 92 -2.18 3.44 -1.61
CA SER A 92 -1.35 4.49 -2.19
C SER A 92 -2.09 5.82 -2.16
N ASP A 93 -1.33 6.90 -2.14
CA ASP A 93 -1.82 8.25 -2.41
C ASP A 93 -2.12 8.46 -3.90
N VAL A 94 -3.01 9.41 -4.18
CA VAL A 94 -3.36 9.88 -5.53
C VAL A 94 -3.21 11.39 -5.58
N HIS A 95 -2.69 11.93 -6.69
CA HIS A 95 -2.33 13.35 -6.80
C HIS A 95 -3.17 14.11 -7.84
N LEU A 96 -4.00 13.41 -8.62
CA LEU A 96 -4.90 13.96 -9.64
C LEU A 96 -6.27 13.26 -9.58
N PRO A 97 -7.37 13.94 -9.92
CA PRO A 97 -8.71 13.33 -9.92
C PRO A 97 -8.82 12.07 -10.79
N ASN A 98 -8.14 12.04 -11.94
CA ASN A 98 -8.17 10.88 -12.83
C ASN A 98 -7.48 9.64 -12.25
N ASN A 99 -6.57 9.79 -11.28
CA ASN A 99 -5.91 8.67 -10.61
C ASN A 99 -6.87 7.91 -9.67
N ALA A 100 -7.98 8.55 -9.25
CA ALA A 100 -9.01 7.93 -8.41
C ALA A 100 -10.04 7.14 -9.22
N ARG A 101 -9.91 7.10 -10.56
CA ARG A 101 -10.81 6.31 -11.41
C ARG A 101 -10.63 4.83 -11.10
N ARG A 102 -11.76 4.11 -11.04
CA ARG A 102 -11.75 2.66 -10.98
C ARG A 102 -11.17 2.12 -12.30
N PRO A 103 -10.11 1.29 -12.27
CA PRO A 103 -9.65 0.62 -13.48
C PRO A 103 -10.78 -0.27 -14.02
N PRO A 104 -10.92 -0.41 -15.36
CA PRO A 104 -11.84 -1.37 -15.94
C PRO A 104 -11.51 -2.77 -15.42
N LYS A 105 -12.55 -3.56 -15.11
CA LYS A 105 -12.42 -4.95 -14.68
C LYS A 105 -11.96 -5.83 -15.83
#